data_AF-A0A3R7I699-F1
#
_entry.id   AF-A0A3R7I699-F1
#
_cell.length_a   1.000
_cell.length_b   1.000
_cell.length_c   1.000
_cell.angle_alpha   90.00
_cell.angle_beta   90.00
_cell.angle_gamma   90.00
#
_symmetry.space_group_name_H-M   'P 1'
#
loop_
_entity.id
_entity.type
_entity.pdbx_description
1 polymer ?
#
loop_
_entity_poly.entity_id
_entity_poly.type
_entity_poly.pdbx_seq_one_letter_code
_entity_poly.pdbx_strand_id
1 'polypeptide(L)'
;MLVRFNAFFKIFTACFSIFLFFLFMSGLDFIVHKVLYNYGLQFSFEWAYFYWWLYECTFLIFSGVVSLIYWLSSNKSGRDFKVCLGLFLSIILLFWGGLTDVLWFIFWDGGLPSNDVVWWWMPWYAIFGFWNSLLQLALLCSTVLVTCLLWVLVFKRKR
;
A
#
# COMPACT_ATOMS: atom_id res chain seq x y z
N MET A 1 -29.48 5.67 -15.81
CA MET A 1 -29.15 4.52 -14.94
C MET A 1 -27.88 3.80 -15.42
N LEU A 2 -27.82 3.35 -16.68
CA LEU A 2 -26.66 2.71 -17.33
C LEU A 2 -25.32 3.46 -17.21
N VAL A 3 -25.28 4.78 -17.42
CA VAL A 3 -24.03 5.58 -17.36
C VAL A 3 -23.41 5.60 -15.96
N ARG A 4 -24.24 5.63 -14.90
CA ARG A 4 -23.78 5.61 -13.50
C ARG A 4 -23.26 4.22 -13.08
N PHE A 5 -23.90 3.16 -13.59
CA PHE A 5 -23.47 1.78 -13.38
C PHE A 5 -22.06 1.53 -13.96
N ASN A 6 -21.80 2.02 -15.17
CA ASN A 6 -20.49 1.90 -15.82
C ASN A 6 -19.38 2.67 -15.08
N ALA A 7 -19.68 3.84 -14.50
CA ALA A 7 -18.70 4.60 -13.73
C ALA A 7 -18.35 3.91 -12.40
N PHE A 8 -19.35 3.41 -11.68
CA PHE A 8 -19.14 2.63 -10.46
C PHE A 8 -18.27 1.40 -10.73
N PHE A 9 -18.61 0.62 -11.77
CA PHE A 9 -17.85 -0.58 -12.13
C PHE A 9 -16.38 -0.28 -12.43
N LYS A 10 -16.10 0.81 -13.17
CA LYS A 10 -14.71 1.22 -13.44
C LYS A 10 -13.93 1.58 -12.19
N ILE A 11 -14.55 2.33 -11.27
CA ILE A 11 -13.91 2.71 -10.00
C ILE A 11 -13.67 1.46 -9.15
N PHE A 12 -14.68 0.61 -9.02
CA PHE A 12 -14.59 -0.65 -8.30
C PHE A 12 -13.46 -1.52 -8.85
N THR A 13 -13.41 -1.75 -10.17
CA THR A 13 -12.36 -2.54 -10.81
C THR A 13 -10.98 -1.94 -10.55
N ALA A 14 -10.81 -0.62 -10.66
CA ALA A 14 -9.53 0.02 -10.37
C ALA A 14 -9.11 -0.15 -8.91
N CYS A 15 -10.00 0.12 -7.95
CA CYS A 15 -9.73 -0.06 -6.53
C CYS A 15 -9.44 -1.53 -6.19
N PHE A 16 -10.20 -2.46 -6.76
CA PHE A 16 -10.03 -3.89 -6.54
C PHE A 16 -8.71 -4.40 -7.15
N SER A 17 -8.32 -3.95 -8.34
CA SER A 17 -7.02 -4.29 -8.93
C SER A 17 -5.86 -3.76 -8.10
N ILE A 18 -5.95 -2.53 -7.57
CA ILE A 18 -4.93 -2.00 -6.65
C ILE A 18 -4.90 -2.84 -5.37
N PHE A 19 -6.05 -3.17 -4.78
CA PHE A 19 -6.12 -4.04 -3.60
C PHE A 19 -5.48 -5.41 -3.87
N LEU A 20 -5.79 -6.06 -4.99
CA LEU A 20 -5.18 -7.33 -5.37
C LEU A 20 -3.66 -7.22 -5.53
N PHE A 21 -3.16 -6.11 -6.09
CA PHE A 21 -1.72 -5.86 -6.15
C PHE A 21 -1.10 -5.85 -4.75
N PHE A 22 -1.67 -5.10 -3.80
CA PHE A 22 -1.22 -5.10 -2.40
C PHE A 22 -1.27 -6.50 -1.78
N LEU A 23 -2.37 -7.23 -1.99
CA LEU A 23 -2.55 -8.58 -1.45
C LEU A 23 -1.49 -9.55 -2.00
N PHE A 24 -1.23 -9.54 -3.31
CA PHE A 24 -0.21 -10.42 -3.89
C PHE A 24 1.20 -10.01 -3.50
N MET A 25 1.50 -8.72 -3.41
CA MET A 25 2.79 -8.25 -2.88
C MET A 25 3.00 -8.69 -1.43
N SER A 26 1.96 -8.65 -0.59
CA SER A 26 2.04 -9.19 0.79
C SER A 26 2.27 -10.71 0.81
N GLY A 27 1.69 -11.45 -0.14
CA GLY A 27 1.92 -12.89 -0.29
C GLY A 27 3.34 -13.22 -0.76
N LEU A 28 3.91 -12.43 -1.67
CA LEU A 28 5.32 -12.56 -2.06
C LEU A 28 6.25 -12.32 -0.87
N ASP A 29 5.96 -11.31 -0.08
CA ASP A 29 6.72 -11.01 1.14
C ASP A 29 6.61 -12.15 2.17
N PHE A 30 5.43 -12.75 2.32
CA PHE A 30 5.23 -13.95 3.15
C PHE A 30 6.05 -15.15 2.68
N ILE A 31 6.17 -15.35 1.37
CA ILE A 31 7.02 -16.42 0.84
C ILE A 31 8.47 -16.18 1.28
N VAL A 32 8.98 -14.96 1.11
CA VAL A 32 10.38 -14.61 1.42
C VAL A 32 10.67 -14.70 2.92
N HIS A 33 9.79 -14.15 3.76
CA HIS A 33 10.04 -13.99 5.19
C HIS A 33 9.50 -15.11 6.07
N LYS A 34 8.76 -16.08 5.51
CA LYS A 34 8.28 -17.24 6.28
C LYS A 34 8.44 -18.57 5.55
N VAL A 35 7.98 -18.67 4.29
CA VAL A 35 7.98 -19.97 3.59
C VAL A 35 9.39 -20.45 3.31
N LEU A 36 10.25 -19.59 2.74
CA LEU A 36 11.61 -19.98 2.34
C LEU A 36 12.51 -20.37 3.50
N TYR A 37 12.21 -19.95 4.74
CA TYR A 37 12.96 -20.35 5.91
C TYR A 37 12.83 -21.86 6.18
N ASN A 38 11.68 -22.44 5.85
CA ASN A 38 11.48 -23.90 5.90
C ASN A 38 12.29 -24.66 4.83
N TYR A 39 12.80 -23.95 3.82
CA TYR A 39 13.65 -24.49 2.75
C TYR A 39 15.13 -24.11 2.93
N GLY A 40 15.51 -23.62 4.12
CA GLY A 40 16.89 -23.34 4.47
C GLY A 40 17.37 -21.91 4.20
N LEU A 41 16.50 -21.01 3.76
CA LEU A 41 16.84 -19.58 3.75
C LEU A 41 17.06 -19.10 5.19
N GLN A 42 18.20 -18.47 5.45
CA GLN A 42 18.51 -17.85 6.72
C GLN A 42 18.46 -16.33 6.58
N PHE A 43 17.89 -15.66 7.57
CA PHE A 43 17.85 -14.20 7.59
C PHE A 43 19.26 -13.62 7.58
N SER A 44 19.52 -12.70 6.65
CA SER A 44 20.69 -11.82 6.71
C SER A 44 20.32 -10.44 6.19
N PHE A 45 20.89 -9.40 6.81
CA PHE A 45 20.65 -8.02 6.40
C PHE A 45 21.16 -7.72 4.99
N GLU A 46 22.15 -8.46 4.50
CA GLU A 46 22.73 -8.27 3.16
C GLU A 46 21.69 -8.43 2.05
N TRP A 47 20.94 -9.55 2.07
CA TRP A 47 19.89 -9.76 1.07
C TRP A 47 18.59 -9.06 1.46
N ALA A 48 18.26 -8.96 2.76
CA ALA A 48 17.01 -8.36 3.21
C ALA A 48 16.94 -6.87 2.85
N TYR A 49 18.04 -6.13 3.00
CA TYR A 49 18.08 -4.71 2.61
C TYR A 49 17.86 -4.53 1.10
N PHE A 50 18.52 -5.34 0.27
CA PHE A 50 18.33 -5.30 -1.18
C PHE A 50 16.90 -5.68 -1.58
N TYR A 51 16.32 -6.68 -0.92
CA TYR A 51 14.92 -7.06 -1.10
C TYR A 51 13.97 -5.92 -0.74
N TRP A 52 14.09 -5.33 0.46
CA TRP A 52 13.22 -4.23 0.89
C TRP A 52 13.32 -3.03 -0.06
N TRP A 53 14.52 -2.68 -0.51
CA TRP A 53 14.71 -1.60 -1.48
C TRP A 53 13.99 -1.88 -2.81
N LEU A 54 14.15 -3.09 -3.37
CA LEU A 54 13.43 -3.48 -4.59
C LEU A 54 11.91 -3.52 -4.38
N TYR A 55 11.47 -3.97 -3.22
CA TYR A 55 10.06 -4.01 -2.83
C TYR A 55 9.47 -2.60 -2.83
N GLU A 56 10.13 -1.64 -2.18
CA GLU A 56 9.71 -0.22 -2.18
C GLU A 56 9.69 0.38 -3.60
N CYS A 57 10.74 0.14 -4.41
CA CYS A 57 10.78 0.59 -5.80
C CYS A 57 9.62 0.04 -6.62
N THR A 58 9.17 -1.19 -6.34
CA THR A 58 8.03 -1.81 -7.04
C THR A 58 6.74 -1.03 -6.77
N PHE A 59 6.50 -0.60 -5.53
CA PHE A 59 5.34 0.25 -5.19
C PHE A 59 5.43 1.64 -5.83
N LEU A 60 6.62 2.23 -5.87
CA LEU A 60 6.85 3.53 -6.52
C LEU A 60 6.58 3.48 -8.03
N ILE A 61 7.09 2.45 -8.69
CA ILE A 61 6.88 2.25 -10.13
C ILE A 61 5.40 1.95 -10.40
N PHE A 62 4.79 1.05 -9.62
CA PHE A 62 3.37 0.73 -9.78
C PHE A 62 2.47 1.95 -9.61
N SER A 63 2.71 2.78 -8.59
CA SER A 63 1.93 4.02 -8.39
C SER A 63 2.11 5.01 -9.54
N GLY A 64 3.33 5.13 -10.07
CA GLY A 64 3.63 5.92 -11.27
C GLY A 64 2.90 5.40 -12.50
N VAL A 65 2.93 4.09 -12.75
CA VAL A 65 2.27 3.44 -13.89
C VAL A 65 0.75 3.62 -13.82
N VAL A 66 0.12 3.37 -12.67
CA VAL A 66 -1.34 3.58 -12.50
C VAL A 66 -1.72 5.03 -12.81
N SER A 67 -0.93 5.98 -12.31
CA SER A 67 -1.18 7.41 -12.51
C SER A 67 -0.97 7.85 -13.95
N LEU A 68 0.04 7.29 -14.63
CA LEU A 68 0.35 7.53 -16.03
C LEU A 68 -0.71 6.95 -16.96
N ILE A 69 -1.17 5.72 -16.72
CA ILE A 69 -2.26 5.09 -17.48
C ILE A 69 -3.52 5.94 -17.40
N TYR A 70 -3.88 6.42 -16.20
CA TYR A 70 -4.99 7.35 -16.06
C TYR A 70 -4.76 8.65 -16.84
N TRP A 71 -3.57 9.27 -16.72
CA TRP A 71 -3.23 10.51 -17.42
C TRP A 71 -3.38 10.38 -18.94
N LEU A 72 -2.82 9.32 -19.52
CA LEU A 72 -2.84 9.03 -20.96
C LEU A 72 -4.28 8.88 -21.48
N SER A 73 -5.14 8.26 -20.67
CA SER A 73 -6.55 8.04 -20.97
C SER A 73 -7.46 9.25 -20.72
N SER A 74 -6.92 10.33 -20.13
CA SER A 74 -7.68 11.50 -19.71
C SER A 74 -7.68 12.64 -20.74
N ASN A 75 -8.54 13.63 -20.49
CA ASN A 75 -8.60 14.88 -21.25
C ASN A 75 -7.47 15.86 -20.88
N LYS A 76 -6.55 15.47 -19.99
CA LYS A 76 -5.37 16.25 -19.58
C LYS A 76 -5.74 17.60 -18.95
N SER A 77 -6.89 17.67 -18.29
CA SER A 77 -7.35 18.86 -17.58
C SER A 77 -6.62 19.03 -16.24
N GLY A 78 -6.70 20.22 -15.64
CA GLY A 78 -6.18 20.44 -14.29
C GLY A 78 -6.85 19.57 -13.22
N ARG A 79 -8.09 19.09 -13.46
CA ARG A 79 -8.75 18.11 -12.59
C ARG A 79 -8.15 16.71 -12.77
N ASP A 80 -7.86 16.32 -14.01
CA ASP A 80 -7.24 15.02 -14.30
C ASP A 80 -5.84 14.94 -13.69
N PHE A 81 -5.07 16.04 -13.74
CA PHE A 81 -3.77 16.11 -13.06
C PHE A 81 -3.88 15.87 -11.55
N LYS A 82 -4.90 16.44 -10.89
CA LYS A 82 -5.18 16.17 -9.47
C LYS A 82 -5.54 14.72 -9.21
N VAL A 83 -6.28 14.08 -10.12
CA VAL A 83 -6.60 12.65 -9.99
C VAL A 83 -5.37 11.78 -10.18
N CYS A 84 -4.47 12.09 -11.13
CA CYS A 84 -3.17 11.43 -11.26
C CYS A 84 -2.37 11.51 -9.96
N LEU A 85 -2.22 12.72 -9.41
CA LEU A 85 -1.51 12.92 -8.16
C LEU A 85 -2.22 12.19 -7.00
N GLY A 86 -3.55 12.18 -7.02
CA GLY A 86 -4.38 11.45 -6.07
C GLY A 86 -4.10 9.95 -6.06
N LEU A 87 -4.09 9.32 -7.25
CA LEU A 87 -3.78 7.90 -7.43
C LEU A 87 -2.36 7.57 -6.96
N PHE A 88 -1.38 8.35 -7.42
CA PHE A 88 0.02 8.19 -7.05
C PHE A 88 0.21 8.21 -5.53
N LEU A 89 -0.25 9.29 -4.89
CA LEU A 89 -0.10 9.48 -3.46
C LEU A 89 -0.90 8.47 -2.64
N SER A 90 -2.08 8.06 -3.09
CA SER A 90 -2.88 7.05 -2.36
C SER A 90 -2.12 5.73 -2.23
N ILE A 91 -1.51 5.24 -3.31
CA ILE A 91 -0.76 3.97 -3.28
C ILE A 91 0.44 4.09 -2.35
N ILE A 92 1.20 5.19 -2.45
CA ILE A 92 2.37 5.42 -1.58
C ILE A 92 1.96 5.54 -0.10
N LEU A 93 0.92 6.32 0.21
CA LEU A 93 0.43 6.50 1.57
C LEU A 93 -0.08 5.20 2.20
N LEU A 94 -0.77 4.37 1.43
CA LEU A 94 -1.25 3.07 1.92
C LEU A 94 -0.08 2.09 2.12
N PHE A 95 0.90 2.10 1.23
CA PHE A 95 2.11 1.28 1.37
C PHE A 95 2.93 1.69 2.60
N TRP A 96 3.28 2.97 2.75
CA TRP A 96 3.99 3.47 3.94
C TRP A 96 3.15 3.40 5.22
N GLY A 97 1.83 3.34 5.10
CA GLY A 97 0.92 3.01 6.19
C GLY A 97 1.02 1.57 6.68
N GLY A 98 1.79 0.72 6.00
CA GLY A 98 1.93 -0.72 6.27
C GLY A 98 0.66 -1.51 5.96
N LEU A 99 -0.08 -1.11 4.92
CA LEU A 99 -1.19 -1.94 4.43
C LEU A 99 -0.67 -3.33 4.02
N THR A 100 0.51 -3.42 3.40
CA THR A 100 1.15 -4.68 3.04
C THR A 100 1.38 -5.57 4.24
N ASP A 101 1.93 -5.05 5.34
CA ASP A 101 2.16 -5.82 6.57
C ASP A 101 0.86 -6.29 7.22
N VAL A 102 -0.16 -5.43 7.25
CA VAL A 102 -1.46 -5.82 7.79
C VAL A 102 -2.09 -6.94 6.94
N LEU A 103 -1.98 -6.85 5.61
CA LEU A 103 -2.45 -7.92 4.72
C LEU A 103 -1.61 -9.20 4.87
N TRP A 104 -0.29 -9.07 5.05
CA TRP A 104 0.63 -10.17 5.34
C TRP A 104 0.11 -11.00 6.51
N PHE A 105 -0.14 -10.34 7.63
CA PHE A 105 -0.63 -11.01 8.84
C PHE A 105 -2.04 -11.56 8.71
N ILE A 106 -2.98 -10.75 8.21
CA ILE A 106 -4.40 -11.14 8.17
C ILE A 106 -4.66 -12.27 7.18
N PHE A 107 -4.06 -12.22 5.98
CA PHE A 107 -4.38 -13.17 4.91
C PHE A 107 -3.43 -14.36 4.85
N TRP A 108 -2.18 -14.21 5.30
CA TRP A 108 -1.16 -15.24 5.12
C TRP A 108 -0.66 -15.83 6.43
N ASP A 109 -0.56 -15.02 7.49
CA ASP A 109 0.00 -15.48 8.78
C ASP A 109 -1.03 -15.93 9.82
N GLY A 110 -2.32 -15.79 9.52
CA GLY A 110 -3.41 -16.23 10.39
C GLY A 110 -3.83 -15.20 11.45
N GLY A 111 -3.30 -13.98 11.42
CA GLY A 111 -3.67 -12.89 12.31
C GLY A 111 -2.51 -11.98 12.67
N LEU A 112 -2.82 -10.80 13.21
CA LEU A 112 -1.80 -9.89 13.75
C LEU A 112 -1.17 -10.51 15.01
N PRO A 113 0.13 -10.30 15.24
CA PRO A 113 0.78 -10.69 16.49
C PRO A 113 0.12 -9.99 17.68
N SER A 114 0.32 -10.56 18.87
CA SER A 114 -0.07 -9.90 20.10
C SER A 114 0.76 -8.61 20.32
N ASN A 115 0.19 -7.65 21.06
CA ASN A 115 0.79 -6.30 21.21
C ASN A 115 2.11 -6.27 22.01
N ASP A 116 2.47 -7.37 22.66
CA ASP A 116 3.77 -7.58 23.31
C ASP A 116 4.89 -7.95 22.32
N VAL A 117 4.55 -8.34 21.08
CA VAL A 117 5.54 -8.61 20.03
C VAL A 117 6.05 -7.31 19.43
N VAL A 118 7.38 -7.14 19.45
CA VAL A 118 8.06 -5.98 18.89
C VAL A 118 8.42 -6.23 17.43
N TRP A 119 7.93 -5.37 16.55
CA TRP A 119 8.18 -5.38 15.11
C TRP A 119 9.53 -4.70 14.81
N TRP A 120 10.63 -5.34 15.22
CA TRP A 120 11.98 -4.80 15.11
C TRP A 120 12.42 -4.52 13.67
N TRP A 121 11.78 -5.17 12.68
CA TRP A 121 12.05 -5.00 11.25
C TRP A 121 11.39 -3.75 10.66
N MET A 122 10.46 -3.09 11.38
CA MET A 122 9.86 -1.85 10.90
C MET A 122 10.82 -0.67 11.04
N PRO A 123 10.87 0.26 10.06
CA PRO A 123 11.71 1.44 10.17
C PRO A 123 11.36 2.31 11.39
N TRP A 124 10.09 2.28 11.81
CA TRP A 124 9.60 2.98 12.99
C TRP A 124 10.24 2.48 14.29
N TYR A 125 10.62 1.20 14.37
CA TYR A 125 11.35 0.67 15.52
C TYR A 125 12.72 1.35 15.67
N ALA A 126 13.43 1.59 14.56
CA ALA A 126 14.71 2.29 14.60
C ALA A 126 14.59 3.75 15.06
N ILE A 127 13.42 4.39 14.85
CA ILE A 127 13.15 5.78 15.24
C ILE A 127 12.68 5.89 16.68
N PHE A 128 11.74 5.03 17.10
CA PHE A 128 11.05 5.15 18.38
C PHE A 128 11.56 4.16 19.45
N GLY A 129 12.33 3.14 19.08
CA GLY A 129 12.82 2.09 19.97
C GLY A 129 11.76 1.03 20.35
N PHE A 130 10.52 1.19 19.88
CA PHE A 130 9.43 0.22 20.04
C PHE A 130 8.45 0.34 18.86
N TRP A 131 7.88 -0.78 18.43
CA TRP A 131 6.80 -0.81 17.44
C TRP A 131 6.00 -2.10 17.57
N ASN A 132 4.66 -2.04 17.54
CA ASN A 132 3.79 -3.20 17.72
C ASN A 132 2.52 -3.09 16.86
N SER A 133 1.66 -4.11 16.91
CA SER A 133 0.46 -4.22 16.09
C SER A 133 -0.54 -3.07 16.28
N LEU A 134 -0.71 -2.55 17.50
CA LEU A 134 -1.57 -1.40 17.75
C LEU A 134 -1.07 -0.14 17.06
N LEU A 135 0.23 0.16 17.17
CA LEU A 135 0.84 1.32 16.51
C LEU A 135 0.81 1.17 14.98
N GLN A 136 1.02 -0.04 14.48
CA GLN A 136 0.90 -0.31 13.04
C GLN A 136 -0.52 -0.04 12.54
N LEU A 137 -1.54 -0.51 13.25
CA LEU A 137 -2.93 -0.24 12.89
C LEU A 137 -3.27 1.24 13.00
N ALA A 138 -2.76 1.94 14.02
CA ALA A 138 -2.95 3.38 14.17
C ALA A 138 -2.32 4.16 13.02
N LEU A 139 -1.12 3.76 12.57
CA LEU A 139 -0.46 4.33 11.40
C LEU A 139 -1.30 4.10 10.14
N LEU A 140 -1.74 2.86 9.89
CA LEU A 140 -2.58 2.55 8.73
C LEU A 140 -3.90 3.32 8.74
N CYS A 141 -4.60 3.40 9.88
CA CYS A 141 -5.82 4.19 9.99
C CYS A 141 -5.56 5.67 9.70
N SER A 142 -4.42 6.20 10.15
CA SER A 142 -4.02 7.59 9.90
C SER A 142 -3.75 7.84 8.41
N THR A 143 -3.01 6.95 7.74
CA THR A 143 -2.73 7.12 6.30
C THR A 143 -3.97 6.90 5.44
N VAL A 144 -4.89 6.01 5.83
CA VAL A 144 -6.21 5.86 5.21
C VAL A 144 -7.02 7.15 5.35
N LEU A 145 -7.05 7.75 6.54
CA LEU A 145 -7.73 9.03 6.76
C LEU A 145 -7.14 10.14 5.88
N VAL A 146 -5.81 10.27 5.84
CA VAL A 146 -5.12 11.23 4.97
C VAL A 146 -5.47 10.98 3.50
N THR A 147 -5.53 9.72 3.07
CA THR A 147 -5.92 9.33 1.72
C THR A 147 -7.37 9.74 1.42
N CYS A 148 -8.31 9.53 2.36
CA CYS A 148 -9.68 9.99 2.20
C CYS A 148 -9.76 11.52 2.08
N LEU A 149 -9.03 12.26 2.92
CA LEU A 149 -8.98 13.73 2.87
C LEU A 149 -8.39 14.24 1.56
N LEU A 150 -7.34 13.59 1.06
CA LEU A 150 -6.75 13.86 -0.24
C LEU A 150 -7.80 13.75 -1.36
N TRP A 151 -8.60 12.69 -1.38
CA TRP A 151 -9.67 12.54 -2.38
C TRP A 151 -10.79 13.59 -2.24
N VAL A 152 -11.14 14.00 -1.02
CA VAL A 152 -12.05 15.13 -0.79
C VAL A 152 -11.50 16.41 -1.45
N LEU A 153 -10.20 16.69 -1.31
CA LEU A 153 -9.56 17.85 -1.92
C LEU A 153 -9.46 17.76 -3.44
N VAL A 154 -9.25 16.56 -3.99
CA VAL A 154 -9.25 16.31 -5.44
C VAL A 154 -10.61 16.65 -6.06
N PHE A 155 -11.71 16.28 -5.39
CA PHE A 155 -13.07 16.51 -5.90
C PHE A 155 -13.71 17.83 -5.46
N LYS A 156 -13.08 18.59 -4.56
CA LYS A 156 -13.56 19.91 -4.15
C LYS A 156 -13.58 20.85 -5.37
N ARG A 157 -14.78 21.25 -5.78
CA ARG A 157 -14.97 22.28 -6.82
C ARG A 157 -14.39 23.60 -6.29
N LYS A 158 -13.61 24.32 -7.12
CA LYS A 158 -13.33 25.73 -6.84
C LYS A 158 -14.70 26.45 -6.85
N ARG A 159 -15.01 27.14 -5.74
CA ARG A 159 -16.16 28.06 -5.70
C ARG A 159 -15.91 29.21 -6.67
#